data_AF-W0BIZ8-F1
#
_entry.id   AF-W0BIZ8-F1
#
_cell.length_a   1.000
_cell.length_b   1.000
_cell.length_c   1.000
_cell.angle_alpha   90.00
_cell.angle_beta   90.00
_cell.angle_gamma   90.00
#
_symmetry.space_group_name_H-M   'P 1'
#
loop_
_entity.id
_entity.type
_entity.pdbx_description
1 polymer ?
#
loop_
_entity_poly.entity_id
_entity_poly.type
_entity_poly.pdbx_seq_one_letter_code
_entity_poly.pdbx_strand_id
1 'polypeptide(L)'
;MFETAYLEVSSIGIAELALRNLVALIATKPDTPVIVISLEEGGYQLQILYDNHLYLVRELTVSKAKNEQDPGAQELLLEIQRSMDYCLSELKLPEPKQILFTPGFYESKPLLQFLQQELSKEIRLLNLNDYLEAEPSLGFKEQQACFYSLGGAMTLNQVEQQEPEPVINEARN
;
A
#
# COMPACT_ATOMS: atom_id res chain seq x y z
N MET A 1 -20.07 21.51 6.00
CA MET A 1 -19.50 20.40 6.80
C MET A 1 -18.16 20.79 7.42
N PHE A 2 -17.17 21.26 6.65
CA PHE A 2 -15.89 21.76 7.20
C PHE A 2 -15.93 23.22 7.69
N GLU A 3 -16.56 24.12 6.94
CA GLU A 3 -16.72 25.53 7.34
C GLU A 3 -17.51 25.69 8.65
N THR A 4 -18.51 24.81 8.86
CA THR A 4 -19.29 24.75 10.11
C THR A 4 -18.47 24.27 11.32
N ALA A 5 -17.28 23.70 11.08
CA ALA A 5 -16.31 23.33 12.10
C ALA A 5 -15.12 24.31 12.17
N TYR A 6 -15.20 25.46 11.49
CA TYR A 6 -14.12 26.46 11.39
C TYR A 6 -12.81 25.90 10.80
N LEU A 7 -12.92 24.93 9.89
CA LEU A 7 -11.77 24.38 9.16
C LEU A 7 -11.77 24.88 7.72
N GLU A 8 -10.60 25.34 7.26
CA GLU A 8 -10.34 25.66 5.86
C GLU A 8 -9.73 24.44 5.16
N VAL A 9 -10.30 24.07 4.01
CA VAL A 9 -9.79 22.94 3.22
C VAL A 9 -8.57 23.42 2.43
N SER A 10 -7.38 23.00 2.85
CA SER A 10 -6.12 23.34 2.18
C SER A 10 -5.83 22.44 0.98
N SER A 11 -6.22 21.17 1.04
CA SER A 11 -6.03 20.19 -0.03
C SER A 11 -7.08 19.08 0.02
N ILE A 12 -7.28 18.42 -1.12
CA ILE A 12 -8.10 17.20 -1.24
C ILE A 12 -7.19 16.11 -1.78
N GLY A 13 -7.00 15.06 -1.00
CA GLY A 13 -6.19 13.90 -1.37
C GLY A 13 -7.00 12.78 -2.01
N ILE A 14 -6.28 11.86 -2.67
CA ILE A 14 -6.81 10.59 -3.17
C ILE A 14 -6.32 9.49 -2.22
N ALA A 15 -7.23 8.64 -1.71
CA ALA A 15 -6.93 7.66 -0.67
C ALA A 15 -5.80 6.69 -1.07
N GLU A 16 -5.76 6.30 -2.34
CA GLU A 16 -4.74 5.44 -2.93
C GLU A 16 -3.35 6.10 -2.89
N LEU A 17 -3.28 7.41 -3.14
CA LEU A 17 -2.02 8.15 -3.05
C LEU A 17 -1.59 8.38 -1.60
N ALA A 18 -2.55 8.54 -0.69
CA ALA A 18 -2.27 8.57 0.75
C ALA A 18 -1.67 7.24 1.24
N LEU A 19 -2.20 6.10 0.78
CA LEU A 19 -1.64 4.79 1.11
C LEU A 19 -0.23 4.63 0.53
N ARG A 20 -0.02 5.05 -0.72
CA ARG A 20 1.32 5.08 -1.33
C ARG A 20 2.32 5.86 -0.47
N ASN A 21 1.91 6.98 0.13
CA ASN A 21 2.78 7.78 1.00
C ASN A 21 3.23 6.99 2.24
N LEU A 22 2.31 6.28 2.89
CA LEU A 22 2.63 5.43 4.03
C LEU A 22 3.56 4.29 3.64
N VAL A 23 3.26 3.60 2.54
CA VAL A 23 4.02 2.43 2.09
C VAL A 23 5.46 2.81 1.72
N ALA A 24 5.68 4.02 1.19
CA ALA A 24 7.01 4.54 0.92
C ALA A 24 7.91 4.62 2.18
N LEU A 25 7.33 4.78 3.37
CA LEU A 25 8.07 4.73 4.64
C LEU A 25 8.26 3.31 5.19
N ILE A 26 7.38 2.38 4.82
CA ILE A 26 7.25 1.06 5.47
C ILE A 26 7.90 -0.07 4.65
N ALA A 27 7.94 0.06 3.33
CA ALA A 27 8.50 -0.95 2.44
C ALA A 27 9.98 -1.23 2.79
N THR A 28 10.32 -2.49 3.03
CA THR A 28 11.68 -2.87 3.47
C THR A 28 12.52 -3.55 2.39
N LYS A 29 11.92 -3.91 1.25
CA LYS A 29 12.61 -4.56 0.13
C LYS A 29 12.85 -3.55 -0.98
N PRO A 30 14.06 -2.97 -1.09
CA PRO A 30 14.39 -2.09 -2.21
C PRO A 30 14.28 -2.86 -3.53
N ASP A 31 14.06 -2.12 -4.62
CA ASP A 31 14.05 -2.63 -5.99
C ASP A 31 13.04 -3.77 -6.26
N THR A 32 11.98 -3.86 -5.45
CA THR A 32 10.89 -4.82 -5.69
C THR A 32 9.53 -4.16 -5.50
N PRO A 33 8.53 -4.51 -6.34
CA PRO A 33 7.17 -4.02 -6.13
C PRO A 33 6.59 -4.55 -4.83
N VAL A 34 5.71 -3.75 -4.24
CA VAL A 34 4.95 -4.04 -3.04
C VAL A 34 3.50 -4.16 -3.43
N ILE A 35 2.90 -5.31 -3.10
CA ILE A 35 1.45 -5.47 -3.20
C ILE A 35 0.86 -5.09 -1.85
N VAL A 36 -0.14 -4.22 -1.85
CA VAL A 36 -0.85 -3.82 -0.63
C VAL A 36 -2.31 -4.20 -0.75
N ILE A 37 -2.85 -4.79 0.30
CA ILE A 37 -4.22 -5.26 0.37
C ILE A 37 -4.94 -4.54 1.51
N SER A 38 -5.94 -3.76 1.13
CA SER A 38 -6.80 -2.99 2.03
C SER A 38 -8.14 -3.69 2.21
N LEU A 39 -8.66 -3.68 3.44
CA LEU A 39 -10.03 -4.12 3.72
C LEU A 39 -10.96 -2.90 3.63
N GLU A 40 -11.82 -2.89 2.62
CA GLU A 40 -12.78 -1.84 2.36
C GLU A 40 -14.21 -2.31 2.66
N GLU A 41 -15.17 -1.38 2.60
CA GLU A 41 -16.57 -1.69 2.87
C GLU A 41 -17.09 -2.75 1.88
N GLY A 42 -16.79 -2.57 0.59
CA GLY A 42 -17.21 -3.43 -0.53
C GLY A 42 -16.38 -4.70 -0.76
N GLY A 43 -15.28 -4.93 -0.03
CA GLY A 43 -14.41 -6.08 -0.27
C GLY A 43 -12.96 -5.78 0.05
N TYR A 44 -12.05 -6.24 -0.80
CA TYR A 44 -10.64 -5.87 -0.71
C TYR A 44 -10.26 -4.94 -1.85
N GLN A 45 -9.37 -3.99 -1.57
CA GLN A 45 -8.68 -3.23 -2.61
C GLN A 45 -7.23 -3.71 -2.66
N LEU A 46 -6.71 -3.95 -3.87
CA LEU A 46 -5.33 -4.30 -4.11
C LEU A 46 -4.62 -3.16 -4.83
N GLN A 47 -3.44 -2.79 -4.32
CA GLN A 47 -2.56 -1.82 -4.94
C GLN A 47 -1.20 -2.44 -5.26
N ILE A 48 -0.62 -2.04 -6.39
CA ILE A 48 0.77 -2.38 -6.75
C ILE A 48 1.57 -1.08 -6.74
N LEU A 49 2.59 -1.04 -5.89
CA LEU A 49 3.47 0.10 -5.68
C LEU A 49 4.89 -0.30 -6.02
N TYR A 50 5.59 0.53 -6.78
CA TYR A 50 7.00 0.32 -7.09
C TYR A 50 7.70 1.65 -7.25
N ASP A 51 8.88 1.79 -6.64
CA ASP A 51 9.68 3.03 -6.67
C ASP A 51 8.85 4.29 -6.33
N ASN A 52 8.03 4.23 -5.28
CA ASN A 52 7.10 5.28 -4.85
C ASN A 52 6.03 5.72 -5.88
N HIS A 53 5.83 4.94 -6.94
CA HIS A 53 4.77 5.11 -7.92
C HIS A 53 3.66 4.08 -7.72
N LEU A 54 2.42 4.52 -7.97
CA LEU A 54 1.24 3.67 -7.99
C LEU A 54 1.01 3.15 -9.40
N TYR A 55 1.19 1.84 -9.59
CA TYR A 55 1.07 1.18 -10.89
C TYR A 55 -0.32 0.61 -11.15
N LEU A 56 -0.98 0.12 -10.10
CA LEU A 56 -2.29 -0.51 -10.20
C LEU A 56 -3.09 -0.28 -8.94
N VAL A 57 -4.39 -0.05 -9.12
CA VAL A 57 -5.43 -0.13 -8.09
C VAL A 57 -6.55 -0.98 -8.67
N ARG A 58 -7.03 -1.96 -7.92
CA ARG A 58 -8.21 -2.72 -8.30
C ARG A 58 -9.01 -3.17 -7.10
N GLU A 59 -10.33 -3.21 -7.26
CA GLU A 59 -11.21 -3.88 -6.32
C GLU A 59 -11.21 -5.39 -6.59
N LEU A 60 -11.11 -6.17 -5.53
CA LEU A 60 -11.21 -7.62 -5.58
C LEU A 60 -12.62 -8.03 -5.15
N THR A 61 -13.37 -8.59 -6.08
CA THR A 61 -14.70 -9.16 -5.81
C THR A 61 -14.56 -10.58 -5.28
N VAL A 62 -14.07 -10.69 -4.04
CA VAL A 62 -13.91 -11.96 -3.33
C VAL A 62 -14.63 -11.90 -1.99
N SER A 63 -15.05 -13.05 -1.49
CA SER A 63 -15.71 -13.14 -0.19
C SER A 63 -14.74 -12.73 0.93
N LYS A 64 -15.22 -12.02 1.95
CA LYS A 64 -14.38 -11.70 3.11
C LYS A 64 -14.03 -12.99 3.86
N ALA A 65 -12.75 -13.16 4.17
CA ALA A 65 -12.21 -14.28 4.94
C ALA A 65 -11.50 -13.78 6.21
N LYS A 66 -11.56 -14.60 7.26
CA LYS A 66 -10.80 -14.46 8.51
C LYS A 66 -9.80 -15.60 8.68
N ASN A 67 -10.05 -16.75 8.07
CA ASN A 67 -9.21 -17.95 8.13
C ASN A 67 -9.22 -18.71 6.80
N GLU A 68 -8.42 -19.78 6.73
CA GLU A 68 -8.25 -20.66 5.59
C GLU A 68 -9.47 -21.53 5.25
N GLN A 69 -10.41 -21.72 6.20
CA GLN A 69 -11.64 -22.46 5.96
C GLN A 69 -12.70 -21.61 5.23
N ASP A 70 -12.58 -20.29 5.29
CA ASP A 70 -13.47 -19.39 4.57
C ASP A 70 -13.23 -19.49 3.06
N PRO A 71 -14.26 -19.65 2.22
CA PRO A 71 -14.10 -19.75 0.76
C PRO A 71 -13.32 -18.58 0.15
N GLY A 72 -13.50 -17.38 0.73
CA GLY A 72 -12.80 -16.17 0.34
C GLY A 72 -11.28 -16.22 0.47
N ALA A 73 -10.73 -17.12 1.29
CA ALA A 73 -9.29 -17.25 1.47
C ALA A 73 -8.61 -17.76 0.20
N GLN A 74 -9.19 -18.78 -0.43
CA GLN A 74 -8.69 -19.33 -1.69
C GLN A 74 -8.91 -18.37 -2.86
N GLU A 75 -10.04 -17.67 -2.88
CA GLU A 75 -10.32 -16.61 -3.86
C GLU A 75 -9.29 -15.48 -3.78
N LEU A 76 -9.00 -15.01 -2.56
CA LEU A 76 -8.01 -13.98 -2.31
C LEU A 76 -6.59 -14.45 -2.69
N LEU A 77 -6.21 -15.68 -2.33
CA LEU A 77 -4.93 -16.27 -2.71
C LEU A 77 -4.72 -16.21 -4.24
N LEU A 78 -5.73 -16.65 -4.99
CA LEU A 78 -5.67 -16.66 -6.45
C LEU A 78 -5.57 -15.25 -7.04
N GLU A 79 -6.30 -14.28 -6.49
CA GLU A 79 -6.20 -12.88 -6.93
C GLU A 79 -4.83 -12.27 -6.63
N ILE A 80 -4.19 -12.64 -5.53
CA ILE A 80 -2.83 -12.20 -5.22
C ILE A 80 -1.84 -12.79 -6.23
N GLN A 81 -1.91 -14.11 -6.48
CA GLN A 81 -1.05 -14.78 -7.47
C GLN A 81 -1.20 -14.15 -8.86
N ARG A 82 -2.43 -13.89 -9.31
CA ARG A 82 -2.71 -13.17 -10.57
C ARG A 82 -2.08 -11.78 -10.61
N SER A 83 -2.07 -11.06 -9.49
CA SER A 83 -1.44 -9.74 -9.42
C SER A 83 0.09 -9.82 -9.50
N MET A 84 0.67 -10.86 -8.88
CA MET A 84 2.11 -11.12 -8.98
C MET A 84 2.50 -11.48 -10.41
N ASP A 85 1.72 -12.34 -11.08
CA ASP A 85 1.94 -12.68 -12.48
C ASP A 85 1.83 -11.44 -13.38
N TYR A 86 0.83 -10.58 -13.13
CA TYR A 86 0.64 -9.32 -13.86
C TYR A 86 1.82 -8.36 -13.74
N CYS A 87 2.49 -8.32 -12.57
CA CYS A 87 3.73 -7.54 -12.40
C CYS A 87 4.80 -7.97 -13.41
N LEU A 88 4.98 -9.27 -13.59
CA LEU A 88 5.99 -9.85 -14.47
C LEU A 88 5.59 -9.77 -15.94
N SER A 89 4.34 -10.16 -16.24
CA SER A 89 3.89 -10.35 -17.62
C SER A 89 3.53 -9.03 -18.30
N GLU A 90 2.82 -8.13 -17.63
CA GLU A 90 2.30 -6.91 -18.23
C GLU A 90 3.12 -5.68 -17.84
N LEU A 91 3.41 -5.50 -16.54
CA LEU A 91 4.10 -4.30 -16.06
C LEU A 91 5.62 -4.37 -16.24
N LYS A 92 6.17 -5.54 -16.55
CA LYS A 92 7.62 -5.80 -16.68
C LYS A 92 8.42 -5.38 -15.44
N LEU A 93 7.79 -5.47 -14.27
CA LEU A 93 8.41 -5.20 -12.98
C LEU A 93 9.12 -6.44 -12.44
N PRO A 94 10.07 -6.28 -11.50
CA PRO A 94 10.62 -7.40 -10.74
C PRO A 94 9.53 -8.19 -9.99
N GLU A 95 9.83 -9.42 -9.60
CA GLU A 95 8.89 -10.23 -8.82
C GLU A 95 8.61 -9.58 -7.44
N PRO A 96 7.33 -9.41 -7.05
CA PRO A 96 6.98 -8.95 -5.71
C PRO A 96 7.52 -9.90 -4.63
N LYS A 97 8.26 -9.34 -3.67
CA LYS A 97 8.83 -10.11 -2.54
C LYS A 97 8.09 -9.92 -1.22
N GLN A 98 7.28 -8.86 -1.14
CA GLN A 98 6.52 -8.50 0.06
C GLN A 98 5.08 -8.14 -0.30
N ILE A 99 4.17 -8.57 0.56
CA ILE A 99 2.75 -8.25 0.50
C ILE A 99 2.35 -7.67 1.85
N LEU A 100 1.79 -6.47 1.83
CA LEU A 100 1.40 -5.73 3.02
C LEU A 100 -0.13 -5.75 3.15
N PHE A 101 -0.61 -6.00 4.35
CA PHE A 101 -2.03 -5.94 4.69
C PHE A 101 -2.25 -4.75 5.61
N THR A 102 -3.27 -3.94 5.33
CA THR A 102 -3.61 -2.78 6.16
C THR A 102 -4.07 -3.19 7.57
N PRO A 103 -4.04 -2.27 8.56
CA PRO A 103 -4.42 -2.58 9.95
C PRO A 103 -5.79 -3.26 10.12
N GLY A 104 -6.72 -3.10 9.19
CA GLY A 104 -8.04 -3.75 9.22
C GLY A 104 -8.03 -5.28 9.25
N PHE A 105 -6.89 -5.93 8.94
CA PHE A 105 -6.73 -7.38 9.00
C PHE A 105 -6.28 -7.91 10.38
N TYR A 106 -6.24 -7.08 11.44
CA TYR A 106 -5.74 -7.48 12.75
C TYR A 106 -6.49 -8.66 13.40
N GLU A 107 -7.76 -8.89 13.04
CA GLU A 107 -8.55 -10.05 13.47
C GLU A 107 -8.36 -11.29 12.59
N SER A 108 -7.73 -11.16 11.43
CA SER A 108 -7.61 -12.21 10.41
C SER A 108 -6.21 -12.86 10.39
N LYS A 109 -5.59 -13.02 11.57
CA LYS A 109 -4.25 -13.64 11.68
C LYS A 109 -4.15 -15.04 11.04
N PRO A 110 -5.13 -15.95 11.20
CA PRO A 110 -5.08 -17.25 10.54
C PRO A 110 -5.04 -17.13 9.01
N LEU A 111 -5.85 -16.24 8.42
CA LEU A 111 -5.79 -15.95 6.98
C LEU A 111 -4.39 -15.48 6.55
N LEU A 112 -3.77 -14.56 7.29
CA LEU A 112 -2.43 -14.06 6.93
C LEU A 112 -1.37 -15.18 7.00
N GLN A 113 -1.47 -16.09 7.98
CA GLN A 113 -0.58 -17.24 8.10
C GLN A 113 -0.75 -18.22 6.94
N PHE A 114 -2.00 -18.51 6.57
CA PHE A 114 -2.33 -19.33 5.40
C PHE A 114 -1.73 -18.75 4.12
N LEU A 115 -1.98 -17.47 3.85
CA LEU A 115 -1.46 -16.81 2.65
C LEU A 115 0.06 -16.81 2.62
N GLN A 116 0.73 -16.67 3.77
CA GLN A 116 2.20 -16.68 3.84
C GLN A 116 2.78 -18.04 3.47
N GLN A 117 2.11 -19.13 3.90
CA GLN A 117 2.50 -20.49 3.56
C GLN A 117 2.32 -20.76 2.07
N GLU A 118 1.17 -20.39 1.51
CA GLU A 118 0.84 -20.67 0.11
C GLU A 118 1.65 -19.82 -0.89
N LEU A 119 1.91 -18.56 -0.57
CA LEU A 119 2.62 -17.66 -1.49
C LEU A 119 4.14 -17.79 -1.40
N SER A 120 4.67 -18.33 -0.29
CA SER A 120 6.11 -18.35 -0.01
C SER A 120 6.76 -16.95 -0.12
N LYS A 121 6.00 -15.89 0.21
CA LYS A 121 6.42 -14.48 0.22
C LYS A 121 6.33 -13.90 1.63
N GLU A 122 7.00 -12.78 1.86
CA GLU A 122 6.86 -12.05 3.11
C GLU A 122 5.47 -11.40 3.18
N ILE A 123 4.65 -11.84 4.13
CA ILE A 123 3.36 -11.21 4.44
C ILE A 123 3.51 -10.43 5.73
N ARG A 124 3.08 -9.16 5.72
CA ARG A 124 3.09 -8.32 6.91
C ARG A 124 1.76 -7.63 7.11
N LEU A 125 1.25 -7.71 8.33
CA LEU A 125 0.21 -6.80 8.81
C LEU A 125 0.88 -5.48 9.17
N LEU A 126 0.42 -4.39 8.57
CA LEU A 126 0.88 -3.05 8.90
C LEU A 126 0.45 -2.67 10.31
N ASN A 127 1.42 -2.20 11.09
CA ASN A 127 1.22 -1.65 12.42
C ASN A 127 1.88 -0.27 12.46
N LEU A 128 1.08 0.77 12.59
CA LEU A 128 1.57 2.16 12.56
C LEU A 128 2.49 2.48 13.74
N ASN A 129 2.33 1.81 14.88
CA ASN A 129 3.20 2.02 16.04
C ASN A 129 4.66 1.60 15.77
N ASP A 130 4.93 0.84 14.70
CA ASP A 130 6.30 0.48 14.32
C ASP A 130 7.03 1.64 13.62
N TYR A 131 6.30 2.68 13.18
CA TYR A 131 6.81 3.78 12.36
C TYR A 131 6.47 5.17 12.92
N LEU A 132 5.48 5.26 13.80
CA LEU A 132 5.00 6.50 14.40
C LEU A 132 5.08 6.41 15.93
N GLU A 133 5.59 7.48 16.54
CA GLU A 133 5.56 7.66 17.99
C GLU A 133 4.21 8.28 18.37
N ALA A 134 3.34 7.50 19.01
CA ALA A 134 2.07 7.95 19.55
C ALA A 134 1.99 7.65 21.04
N GLU A 135 1.59 8.65 21.83
CA GLU A 135 1.37 8.51 23.28
C GLU A 135 -0.10 8.86 23.63
N PRO A 136 -0.92 7.87 24.03
CA PRO A 136 -0.64 6.43 24.10
C PRO A 136 -0.55 5.78 22.71
N SER A 137 0.04 4.59 22.64
CA SER A 137 0.10 3.80 21.40
C SER A 137 -1.30 3.52 20.84
N LEU A 138 -1.44 3.54 19.52
CA LEU A 138 -2.72 3.32 18.86
C LEU A 138 -3.06 1.84 18.80
N GLY A 139 -4.27 1.44 19.21
CA GLY A 139 -4.77 0.09 18.92
C GLY A 139 -5.10 -0.08 17.42
N PHE A 140 -5.23 -1.32 16.95
CA PHE A 140 -5.47 -1.58 15.53
C PHE A 140 -6.78 -0.97 15.01
N LYS A 141 -7.81 -0.83 15.85
CA LYS A 141 -9.06 -0.16 15.47
C LYS A 141 -8.84 1.34 15.22
N GLU A 142 -8.11 1.99 16.12
CA GLU A 142 -7.73 3.40 15.98
C GLU A 142 -6.85 3.59 14.74
N GLN A 143 -5.86 2.72 14.55
CA GLN A 143 -4.99 2.73 13.37
C GLN A 143 -5.80 2.59 12.07
N GLN A 144 -6.74 1.65 12.01
CA GLN A 144 -7.61 1.47 10.84
C GLN A 144 -8.43 2.74 10.56
N ALA A 145 -8.97 3.38 11.59
CA ALA A 145 -9.82 4.56 11.45
C ALA A 145 -9.05 5.79 10.95
N CYS A 146 -7.76 5.94 11.29
CA CYS A 146 -6.95 7.08 10.88
C CYS A 146 -5.96 6.77 9.75
N PHE A 147 -5.91 5.53 9.24
CA PHE A 147 -4.88 5.06 8.33
C PHE A 147 -4.71 5.97 7.09
N TYR A 148 -5.77 6.17 6.30
CA TYR A 148 -5.70 7.03 5.11
C TYR A 148 -5.48 8.51 5.45
N SER A 149 -6.01 9.00 6.57
CA SER A 149 -5.81 10.38 7.02
C SER A 149 -4.35 10.66 7.34
N LEU A 150 -3.64 9.71 7.97
CA LEU A 150 -2.20 9.82 8.21
C LEU A 150 -1.41 9.89 6.91
N GLY A 151 -1.71 9.00 5.96
CA GLY A 151 -1.07 9.03 4.64
C GLY A 151 -1.35 10.30 3.85
N GLY A 152 -2.54 10.90 4.02
CA GLY A 152 -2.93 12.15 3.38
C GLY A 152 -2.28 13.38 4.01
N ALA A 153 -1.98 13.33 5.31
CA ALA A 153 -1.22 14.37 6.01
C ALA A 153 0.28 14.35 5.63
N MET A 154 0.78 13.22 5.12
CA MET A 154 2.15 13.09 4.66
C MET A 154 2.33 13.75 3.29
N THR A 155 3.28 14.67 3.20
CA THR A 155 3.75 15.20 1.91
C THR A 155 5.00 14.42 1.52
N LEU A 156 4.90 13.56 0.51
CA LEU A 156 6.10 13.08 -0.17
C LEU A 156 6.64 14.25 -0.99
N ASN A 157 7.70 14.90 -0.51
CA ASN A 157 8.46 15.83 -1.33
C ASN A 157 8.98 15.02 -2.53
N GLN A 158 8.38 15.24 -3.70
CA GLN A 158 8.99 14.77 -4.93
C GLN A 158 10.33 15.49 -5.00
N VAL A 159 11.44 14.76 -4.82
CA VAL A 159 12.72 15.25 -5.28
C VAL A 159 12.56 15.32 -6.79
N GLU A 160 12.27 16.51 -7.31
CA GLU A 160 12.33 16.77 -8.74
C GLU A 160 13.67 16.22 -9.22
N GLN A 161 13.61 15.22 -10.10
CA GLN A 161 14.79 14.79 -10.83
C GLN A 161 15.25 16.03 -11.60
N GLN A 162 16.30 16.69 -11.11
CA GLN A 162 16.99 17.73 -11.87
C GLN A 162 17.43 17.06 -13.18
N GLU A 163 16.76 17.40 -14.28
CA GLU A 163 17.27 17.07 -15.62
C GLU A 163 18.72 17.57 -15.67
N PRO A 164 19.68 16.75 -16.12
CA PRO A 164 21.06 17.21 -16.22
C PRO A 164 21.09 18.41 -17.17
N GLU A 165 21.64 19.53 -16.70
CA GLU A 165 21.83 20.73 -17.54
C GLU A 165 22.48 20.32 -18.87
N PRO A 166 21.97 20.84 -20.01
CA PRO A 166 22.57 20.55 -21.30
C PRO A 166 24.02 21.04 -21.29
N VAL A 167 24.95 20.11 -21.49
CA VAL A 167 26.36 20.44 -21.71
C VAL A 167 26.44 21.25 -23.00
N ILE A 168 26.50 22.58 -22.88
CA ILE A 168 26.79 23.47 -24.01
C ILE A 168 28.24 23.23 -24.37
N ASN A 169 28.45 22.41 -25.39
CA ASN A 169 29.75 22.16 -25.97
C ASN A 169 30.12 23.40 -26.80
N GLU A 170 30.93 24.29 -26.24
CA GLU A 170 31.49 25.44 -26.97
C GLU A 170 32.39 24.92 -28.09
N ALA A 171 31.81 24.83 -29.28
CA ALA A 171 32.54 24.60 -30.51
C ALA A 171 33.25 25.90 -30.92
N ARG A 172 34.57 25.83 -30.98
CA ARG A 172 35.48 26.55 -31.90
C ARG A 172 35.38 28.09 -31.94
N ASN A 173 36.47 28.73 -31.53
CA ASN A 173 37.26 29.58 -32.43
C ASN A 173 38.73 29.57 -32.01
#